data_AF-A0A075MWI7-F1
#
_entry.id   AF-A0A075MWI7-F1
#
_cell.length_a   1.000
_cell.length_b   1.000
_cell.length_c   1.000
_cell.angle_alpha   90.00
_cell.angle_beta   90.00
_cell.angle_gamma   90.00
#
_symmetry.space_group_name_H-M   'P 1'
#
loop_
_entity.id
_entity.type
_entity.pdbx_description
1 polymer ?
#
loop_
_entity_poly.entity_id
_entity_poly.type
_entity_poly.pdbx_seq_one_letter_code
_entity_poly.pdbx_strand_id
1 'polypeptide(L)'
;MSFKKTTRSNRITVKKRSGRLEPFDSRKMARATSRAGVPYSIALEIAKRIKNSKSLSERSQVSSTTLRKMVAEELIKHNHDTVAKSYLGYKKIEGARKEKFARSLRHRSKVGKSIKTHTKQAVKDKDISGGRSTRQ
;
A
#
# COMPACT_ATOMS: atom_id res chain seq x y z
N MET A 1 45.81 3.37 10.07
CA MET A 1 45.13 2.05 10.16
C MET A 1 43.79 2.24 10.87
N SER A 2 42.67 2.04 10.17
CA SER A 2 41.33 2.23 10.77
C SER A 2 40.78 0.89 11.24
N PHE A 3 40.59 0.74 12.55
CA PHE A 3 40.07 -0.48 13.16
C PHE A 3 38.57 -0.62 12.85
N LYS A 4 38.23 -1.54 11.93
CA LYS A 4 36.83 -1.97 11.75
C LYS A 4 36.37 -2.68 13.02
N LYS A 5 35.52 -2.00 13.79
CA LYS A 5 34.85 -2.54 14.98
C LYS A 5 33.98 -3.73 14.57
N THR A 6 34.46 -4.96 14.77
CA THR A 6 33.69 -6.20 14.60
C THR A 6 32.64 -6.24 15.72
N THR A 7 31.47 -5.69 15.44
CA THR A 7 30.34 -5.75 16.36
C THR A 7 29.90 -7.22 16.47
N ARG A 8 30.07 -7.81 17.66
CA ARG A 8 29.46 -9.09 18.02
C ARG A 8 27.96 -8.94 17.81
N SER A 9 27.45 -9.46 16.70
CA SER A 9 26.02 -9.43 16.42
C SER A 9 25.34 -10.43 17.34
N ASN A 10 24.77 -9.96 18.44
CA ASN A 10 23.81 -10.77 19.21
C ASN A 10 22.76 -11.32 18.23
N ARG A 11 22.57 -12.64 18.24
CA ARG A 11 21.60 -13.32 17.38
C ARG A 11 20.20 -13.06 17.93
N ILE A 12 19.64 -11.90 17.61
CA ILE A 12 18.29 -11.52 18.02
C ILE A 12 17.28 -12.34 17.23
N THR A 13 16.36 -12.99 17.96
CA THR A 13 15.26 -13.74 17.37
C THR A 13 13.95 -12.99 17.51
N VAL A 14 13.11 -13.08 16.49
CA VAL A 14 11.82 -12.40 16.40
C VAL A 14 10.70 -13.42 16.52
N LYS A 15 9.88 -13.28 17.57
CA LYS A 15 8.66 -14.06 17.75
C LYS A 15 7.52 -13.45 16.93
N LYS A 16 7.05 -14.18 15.92
CA LYS A 16 5.88 -13.81 15.11
C LYS A 16 4.59 -13.95 15.90
N ARG A 17 3.50 -13.41 15.34
CA ARG A 17 2.14 -13.59 15.87
C ARG A 17 1.73 -15.07 15.92
N SER A 18 2.15 -15.86 14.94
CA SER A 18 1.91 -17.31 14.90
C SER A 18 2.75 -18.12 15.90
N GLY A 19 3.61 -17.46 16.70
CA GLY A 19 4.56 -18.14 17.60
C GLY A 19 5.88 -18.54 16.94
N ARG A 20 5.95 -18.55 15.59
CA ARG A 20 7.16 -18.89 14.84
C ARG A 20 8.32 -17.95 15.17
N LEU A 21 9.52 -18.50 15.31
CA LEU A 21 10.75 -17.74 15.54
C LEU A 21 11.49 -17.55 14.22
N GLU A 22 11.94 -16.33 13.97
CA GLU A 22 12.78 -16.00 12.81
C GLU A 22 13.97 -15.17 13.27
N PRO A 23 15.15 -15.29 12.62
CA PRO A 23 16.26 -14.38 12.88
C PRO A 23 15.88 -12.95 12.48
N PHE A 24 16.40 -11.97 13.22
CA PHE A 24 16.24 -10.57 12.87
C PHE A 24 16.97 -10.24 11.56
N ASP A 25 16.22 -9.72 10.58
CA ASP A 25 16.74 -9.22 9.32
C ASP A 25 16.36 -7.74 9.13
N SER A 26 17.39 -6.88 9.10
CA SER A 26 17.24 -5.45 8.88
C SER A 26 16.73 -5.11 7.48
N ARG A 27 17.08 -5.88 6.44
CA ARG A 27 16.57 -5.67 5.07
C ARG A 27 15.09 -5.97 5.01
N LYS A 28 14.64 -7.06 5.66
CA LYS A 28 13.22 -7.41 5.77
C LYS A 28 12.42 -6.31 6.46
N MET A 29 12.97 -5.72 7.53
CA MET A 29 12.36 -4.58 8.20
C MET A 29 12.31 -3.34 7.30
N ALA A 30 13.43 -2.98 6.66
CA ALA A 30 13.50 -1.83 5.77
C ALA A 30 12.49 -1.91 4.62
N ARG A 31 12.28 -3.11 4.03
CA ARG A 31 11.24 -3.32 3.01
C ARG A 31 9.82 -3.10 3.56
N ALA A 32 9.55 -3.52 4.79
CA ALA A 32 8.26 -3.30 5.42
C ALA A 32 8.00 -1.83 5.72
N THR A 33 9.00 -1.12 6.24
CA THR A 33 8.93 0.33 6.50
C THR A 33 8.81 1.12 5.19
N SER A 34 9.52 0.71 4.14
CA SER A 34 9.46 1.38 2.84
C SER A 34 8.10 1.25 2.18
N ARG A 35 7.42 0.11 2.35
CA ARG A 35 6.02 -0.08 1.92
C ARG A 35 5.03 0.89 2.60
N ALA A 36 5.39 1.49 3.73
CA ALA A 36 4.56 2.51 4.38
C ALA A 36 4.82 3.93 3.85
N GLY A 37 5.78 4.12 2.93
CA GLY A 37 6.04 5.40 2.28
C GLY A 37 7.41 6.01 2.59
N VAL A 38 8.29 5.31 3.32
CA VAL A 38 9.64 5.80 3.63
C VAL A 38 10.63 5.40 2.51
N PRO A 39 11.51 6.30 2.06
CA PRO A 39 12.62 5.93 1.19
C PRO A 39 13.45 4.78 1.78
N TYR A 40 13.82 3.79 0.96
CA TYR A 40 14.47 2.57 1.44
C TYR A 40 15.81 2.83 2.14
N SER A 41 16.55 3.86 1.73
CA SER A 41 17.81 4.31 2.37
C SER A 41 17.59 4.68 3.85
N ILE A 42 16.60 5.54 4.12
CA ILE A 42 16.22 5.97 5.48
C ILE A 42 15.66 4.78 6.27
N ALA A 43 14.80 3.97 5.65
CA ALA A 43 14.24 2.78 6.28
C ALA A 43 15.33 1.78 6.73
N LEU A 44 16.38 1.61 5.93
CA LEU A 44 17.51 0.76 6.25
C LEU A 44 18.36 1.33 7.40
N GLU A 45 18.53 2.65 7.44
CA GLU A 45 19.19 3.33 8.55
C GLU A 45 18.44 3.12 9.86
N ILE A 46 17.13 3.35 9.88
CA ILE A 46 16.26 3.10 11.03
C ILE A 46 16.36 1.64 11.47
N ALA A 47 16.31 0.68 10.53
CA ALA A 47 16.41 -0.74 10.85
C ALA A 47 17.78 -1.10 11.48
N LYS A 48 18.87 -0.47 11.04
CA LYS A 48 20.20 -0.62 11.64
C LYS A 48 20.28 0.01 13.03
N ARG A 49 19.70 1.20 13.22
CA ARG A 49 19.62 1.88 14.53
C ARG A 49 18.87 1.00 15.54
N ILE A 50 17.73 0.43 15.15
CA ILE A 50 16.96 -0.50 15.99
C ILE A 50 17.75 -1.75 16.31
N LYS A 51 18.45 -2.35 15.33
CA LYS A 51 19.31 -3.53 15.58
C LYS A 51 20.38 -3.23 16.63
N ASN A 52 20.94 -2.03 16.61
CA ASN A 52 22.01 -1.60 17.50
C ASN A 52 21.48 -0.93 18.79
N SER A 53 20.17 -0.83 19.00
CA SER A 53 19.65 -0.23 20.21
C SER A 53 19.97 -1.12 21.42
N LYS A 54 20.29 -0.50 22.56
CA LYS A 54 20.56 -1.23 23.81
C LYS A 54 19.38 -2.13 24.18
N SER A 55 18.16 -1.62 23.99
CA SER A 55 16.89 -2.32 24.24
C SER A 55 16.71 -3.62 23.43
N LEU A 56 17.25 -3.69 22.21
CA LEU A 56 17.26 -4.92 21.41
C LEU A 56 18.45 -5.82 21.77
N SER A 57 19.60 -5.21 22.00
CA SER A 57 20.87 -5.93 22.20
C SER A 57 20.86 -6.75 23.49
N GLU A 58 20.18 -6.27 24.54
CA GLU A 58 20.00 -6.98 25.81
C GLU A 58 18.98 -8.12 25.72
N ARG A 59 18.13 -8.13 24.68
CA ARG A 59 17.07 -9.12 24.52
C ARG A 59 17.45 -10.19 23.50
N SER A 60 17.47 -11.44 23.93
CA SER A 60 17.65 -12.58 23.01
C SER A 60 16.45 -12.77 22.07
N GLN A 61 15.24 -12.44 22.57
CA GLN A 61 13.99 -12.64 21.85
C GLN A 61 13.09 -11.40 21.93
N VAL A 62 12.53 -10.98 20.80
CA VAL A 62 11.66 -9.81 20.70
C VAL A 62 10.40 -10.15 19.92
N SER A 63 9.25 -9.68 20.40
CA SER A 63 8.00 -9.87 19.66
C SER A 63 7.95 -8.99 18.40
N SER A 64 7.35 -9.51 17.33
CA SER A 64 7.14 -8.74 16.09
C SER A 64 6.28 -7.49 16.31
N THR A 65 5.41 -7.47 17.32
CA THR A 65 4.59 -6.30 17.68
C THR A 65 5.44 -5.23 18.36
N THR A 66 6.28 -5.62 19.32
CA THR A 66 7.24 -4.71 19.97
C THR A 66 8.17 -4.07 18.94
N LEU A 67 8.66 -4.87 17.99
CA LEU A 67 9.48 -4.35 16.87
C LEU A 67 8.77 -3.30 16.03
N ARG A 68 7.48 -3.48 15.73
CA ARG A 68 6.71 -2.47 15.01
C ARG A 68 6.57 -1.16 15.79
N LYS A 69 6.38 -1.24 17.11
CA LYS A 69 6.31 -0.05 17.97
C LYS A 69 7.63 0.73 17.95
N MET A 70 8.76 0.04 18.08
CA MET A 70 10.08 0.69 18.01
C MET A 70 10.34 1.35 16.66
N VAL A 71 9.91 0.75 15.55
CA VAL A 71 9.99 1.40 14.23
C VAL A 71 9.14 2.66 14.19
N ALA A 72 7.91 2.63 14.71
CA ALA A 72 7.04 3.81 14.74
C ALA A 72 7.63 4.94 15.60
N GLU A 73 8.21 4.61 16.76
CA GLU A 73 8.89 5.58 17.63
C GLU A 73 10.07 6.24 16.92
N GLU A 74 10.91 5.47 16.22
CA GLU A 74 12.00 6.04 15.43
C GLU A 74 11.48 6.92 14.28
N LEU A 75 10.40 6.51 13.58
CA LEU A 75 9.79 7.34 12.55
C LEU A 75 9.29 8.68 13.09
N ILE A 76 8.69 8.69 14.29
CA ILE A 76 8.25 9.93 14.96
C ILE A 76 9.45 10.83 15.26
N LYS A 77 10.54 10.27 15.79
CA LYS A 77 11.80 11.02 16.05
C LYS A 77 12.40 11.63 14.79
N HIS A 78 12.16 11.02 13.63
CA HIS A 78 12.61 11.50 12.33
C HIS A 78 11.59 12.40 11.61
N ASN A 79 10.60 12.95 12.31
CA ASN A 79 9.53 13.81 11.75
C ASN A 79 8.64 13.12 10.70
N HIS A 80 8.55 11.79 10.73
CA HIS A 80 7.67 10.99 9.87
C HIS A 80 6.42 10.50 10.61
N ASP A 81 5.75 11.37 11.37
CA ASP A 81 4.60 11.01 12.23
C ASP A 81 3.42 10.43 11.43
N THR A 82 3.09 11.02 10.26
CA THR A 82 2.01 10.53 9.38
C THR A 82 2.27 9.10 8.91
N VAL A 83 3.52 8.80 8.59
CA VAL A 83 3.95 7.46 8.17
C VAL A 83 3.99 6.50 9.36
N ALA A 84 4.41 6.96 10.54
CA ALA A 84 4.39 6.16 11.77
C ALA A 84 2.97 5.69 12.13
N LYS A 85 1.99 6.61 12.09
CA LYS A 85 0.57 6.31 12.28
C LYS A 85 0.07 5.31 11.25
N SER A 86 0.41 5.52 9.98
CA SER A 86 0.04 4.61 8.89
C SER A 86 0.68 3.23 9.04
N TYR A 87 1.93 3.16 9.50
CA TYR A 87 2.68 1.93 9.73
C TYR A 87 2.10 1.10 10.89
N LEU A 88 1.68 1.75 11.98
CA LEU A 88 0.98 1.10 13.10
C LEU A 88 -0.45 0.68 12.71
N GLY A 89 -1.14 1.56 11.98
CA GLY A 89 -2.50 1.35 11.48
C GLY A 89 -2.59 0.31 10.35
N TYR A 90 -1.47 -0.13 9.78
CA TYR A 90 -1.42 -1.18 8.78
C TYR A 90 -1.70 -2.56 9.40
N LYS A 91 -2.93 -2.77 9.86
CA LYS A 91 -3.48 -4.10 10.06
C LYS A 91 -3.65 -4.66 8.66
N LYS A 92 -2.78 -5.62 8.29
CA LYS A 92 -2.90 -6.41 7.05
C LYS A 92 -4.38 -6.76 6.90
N ILE A 93 -5.02 -6.22 5.88
CA ILE A 93 -6.36 -6.64 5.48
C ILE A 93 -6.17 -8.03 4.84
N GLU A 94 -5.92 -9.03 5.67
CA GLU A 94 -6.05 -10.42 5.25
C GLU A 94 -7.55 -10.71 5.27
N GLY A 95 -8.20 -10.43 4.12
CA GLY A 95 -9.55 -10.92 3.82
C GLY A 95 -10.68 -9.89 3.60
N ALA A 96 -10.53 -8.60 3.93
CA ALA A 96 -11.66 -7.65 3.87
C ALA A 96 -11.61 -6.67 2.67
N ARG A 97 -12.26 -7.07 1.57
CA ARG A 97 -12.88 -6.17 0.56
C ARG A 97 -11.96 -5.13 -0.12
N LYS A 98 -11.39 -5.53 -1.25
CA LYS A 98 -11.01 -4.62 -2.36
C LYS A 98 -12.18 -3.78 -2.93
N GLU A 99 -13.40 -3.92 -2.41
CA GLU A 99 -14.62 -3.37 -3.00
C GLU A 99 -15.01 -1.96 -2.48
N LYS A 100 -14.55 -1.53 -1.30
CA LYS A 100 -15.05 -0.30 -0.66
C LYS A 100 -14.27 0.99 -0.98
N PHE A 101 -12.98 0.91 -1.31
CA PHE A 101 -12.21 2.10 -1.74
C PHE A 101 -12.40 2.46 -3.22
N ALA A 102 -12.83 1.51 -4.06
CA ALA A 102 -13.18 1.80 -5.46
C ALA A 102 -14.52 2.55 -5.61
N ARG A 103 -15.39 2.53 -4.58
CA ARG A 103 -16.71 3.17 -4.62
C ARG A 103 -16.71 4.64 -4.16
N SER A 104 -15.74 5.09 -3.34
CA SER A 104 -15.72 6.48 -2.88
C SER A 104 -15.11 7.48 -3.88
N LEU A 105 -14.33 7.00 -4.85
CA LEU A 105 -13.81 7.85 -5.95
C LEU A 105 -14.80 8.05 -7.11
N ARG A 106 -15.96 7.39 -7.10
CA ARG A 106 -16.92 7.44 -8.21
C ARG A 106 -18.13 8.34 -8.00
N HIS A 107 -18.25 9.08 -6.90
CA HIS A 107 -19.41 9.97 -6.69
C HIS A 107 -19.05 11.29 -6.01
N ARG A 108 -18.49 12.23 -6.78
CA ARG A 108 -18.81 13.67 -6.62
C ARG A 108 -18.45 14.55 -7.82
N SER A 109 -18.65 14.09 -9.05
CA SER A 109 -18.77 15.02 -10.18
C SER A 109 -20.22 15.50 -10.25
N LYS A 110 -20.49 16.69 -9.71
CA LYS A 110 -21.71 17.47 -10.03
C LYS A 110 -21.60 18.01 -11.45
N VAL A 111 -21.51 17.16 -12.45
CA VAL A 111 -21.71 17.56 -13.85
C VAL A 111 -23.13 17.11 -14.20
N GLY A 112 -23.99 18.09 -14.52
CA GLY A 112 -25.41 17.86 -14.78
C GLY A 112 -25.67 16.79 -15.83
N LYS A 113 -26.81 16.11 -15.73
CA LYS A 113 -27.25 15.11 -16.71
C LYS A 113 -27.31 15.76 -18.10
N SER A 114 -26.43 15.35 -19.01
CA SER A 114 -26.56 15.70 -20.43
C SER A 114 -27.86 15.08 -20.95
N ILE A 115 -28.83 15.92 -21.29
CA ILE A 115 -30.06 15.49 -21.95
C ILE A 115 -29.65 15.09 -23.38
N LYS A 116 -29.76 13.79 -23.70
CA LYS A 116 -29.60 13.31 -25.07
C LYS A 116 -30.80 13.78 -25.89
N THR A 117 -30.65 14.86 -26.64
CA THR A 117 -31.58 15.24 -27.71
C THR A 117 -31.41 14.27 -28.87
N HIS A 118 -32.20 13.19 -28.89
CA HIS A 118 -32.45 12.44 -30.12
C HIS A 118 -33.48 13.22 -30.94
N THR A 119 -33.01 14.16 -31.76
CA THR A 119 -33.83 14.72 -32.84
C THR A 119 -34.13 13.59 -33.83
N LYS A 120 -35.41 13.24 -33.92
CA LYS A 120 -35.97 12.32 -34.91
C LYS A 120 -35.60 12.80 -36.31
N GLN A 121 -34.82 12.02 -37.04
CA GLN A 121 -34.84 12.04 -38.50
C GLN A 121 -35.48 10.74 -38.96
N ALA A 122 -36.81 10.78 -39.14
CA ALA A 122 -37.58 9.69 -39.71
C ALA A 122 -38.14 10.15 -41.05
N VAL A 123 -37.49 9.65 -42.11
CA VAL A 123 -38.03 9.15 -43.38
C VAL A 123 -39.09 9.99 -44.09
N LYS A 124 -38.73 10.54 -45.25
CA LYS A 124 -39.69 10.84 -46.31
C LYS A 124 -39.07 10.58 -47.69
N ASP A 125 -39.04 9.33 -48.10
CA ASP A 125 -39.03 8.93 -49.51
C ASP A 125 -40.03 7.77 -49.66
N LYS A 126 -41.27 8.14 -49.96
CA LYS A 126 -42.32 7.23 -50.42
C LYS A 126 -42.89 7.88 -51.66
N ASP A 127 -42.29 7.58 -52.81
CA ASP A 127 -42.89 7.66 -54.14
C ASP A 127 -42.05 6.80 -55.09
N ILE A 128 -42.20 5.47 -55.00
CA ILE A 128 -41.95 4.61 -56.16
C ILE A 128 -43.33 4.19 -56.64
N SER A 129 -43.80 4.93 -57.63
CA SER A 129 -45.02 4.69 -58.38
C SER A 129 -44.99 3.28 -58.98
N GLY A 130 -46.11 2.58 -58.82
CA GLY A 130 -46.32 1.28 -59.43
C GLY A 130 -46.38 1.38 -60.95
N GLY A 131 -45.78 0.39 -61.62
CA GLY A 131 -45.96 0.12 -63.03
C GLY A 131 -45.67 -1.35 -63.31
N ARG A 132 -46.72 -2.16 -63.37
CA ARG A 132 -46.68 -3.60 -63.67
C ARG A 132 -47.16 -3.80 -65.11
N SER A 133 -46.41 -4.60 -65.90
CA SER A 133 -46.85 -5.33 -67.13
C SER A 133 -47.03 -4.48 -68.41
N THR A 134 -46.72 -4.88 -69.65
CA THR A 134 -46.31 -6.16 -70.27
C THR A 134 -45.78 -5.86 -71.70
N ARG A 135 -44.82 -6.64 -72.19
CA ARG A 135 -44.46 -6.74 -73.62
C ARG A 135 -45.25 -7.89 -74.25
N GLN A 136 -46.08 -7.61 -75.25
CA GLN A 136 -46.33 -8.43 -76.45
C GLN A 136 -46.61 -7.48 -77.60
#